data_AF-A0A8J2LZJ5-F1
#
_entry.id   AF-A0A8J2LZJ5-F1
#
_cell.length_a   1.000
_cell.length_b   1.000
_cell.length_c   1.000
_cell.angle_alpha   90.00
_cell.angle_beta   90.00
_cell.angle_gamma   90.00
#
_symmetry.space_group_name_H-M   'P 1'
#
loop_
_entity.id
_entity.type
_entity.pdbx_description
1 polymer ?
#
loop_
_entity_poly.entity_id
_entity_poly.type
_entity_poly.pdbx_seq_one_letter_code
_entity_poly.pdbx_strand_id
1 'polypeptide(L)'
;MNISCLIANFFQITARLYKENTAVVSYDLVNPSLANAVFMGWLYLFVMMRRFDAVGLYVSMFLEILKTLLRVLFVFSALIIAFTLAFFVLLSNGNHVMFSTFPLSFVRTFTMMLGDLDFMNSFYFPYHCDYMESNKRTDTRMYINMGECKYSRRVPHPYATFTMVCVFLVFIPIVMVNLLIGLAVGDIALAKKNAQLKRLSMQVQNHTNIEKFLPACLLRRVNKALVIEYPNMNKNKGFISFISRFSRDERNQDARQVPGVEFDDVVKCVNNVSSDVAEMKSMMSLLCSRLKIQTGIAEDEEAFGISAS
;
A
#
# COMPACT_ATOMS: atom_id res chain seq x y z
N MET A 1 13.88 -18.80 18.06
CA MET A 1 14.01 -17.48 18.72
C MET A 1 12.63 -16.89 18.86
N ASN A 2 12.19 -16.59 20.09
CA ASN A 2 10.82 -16.16 20.37
C ASN A 2 10.65 -14.68 19.97
N ILE A 3 9.62 -14.33 19.18
CA ILE A 3 9.40 -12.96 18.67
C ILE A 3 9.32 -11.96 19.83
N SER A 4 8.64 -12.33 20.91
CA SER A 4 8.52 -11.51 22.11
C SER A 4 9.87 -11.23 22.77
N CYS A 5 10.81 -12.18 22.74
CA CYS A 5 12.16 -11.99 23.27
C CYS A 5 13.01 -11.09 22.37
N LEU A 6 12.84 -11.20 21.04
CA LEU A 6 13.50 -10.31 20.08
C LEU A 6 13.02 -8.86 20.24
N ILE A 7 11.71 -8.62 20.34
CA ILE A 7 11.13 -7.29 20.56
C ILE A 7 11.55 -6.72 21.92
N ALA A 8 11.48 -7.52 22.99
CA ALA A 8 11.90 -7.09 24.32
C ALA A 8 13.39 -6.73 24.38
N ASN A 9 14.26 -7.53 23.75
CA ASN A 9 15.69 -7.23 23.66
C ASN A 9 15.94 -5.97 22.84
N PHE A 10 15.27 -5.79 21.71
CA PHE A 10 15.41 -4.58 20.90
C PHE A 10 14.95 -3.34 21.67
N PHE A 11 13.82 -3.43 22.38
CA PHE A 11 13.32 -2.37 23.25
C PHE A 11 14.33 -2.03 24.36
N GLN A 12 14.88 -3.02 25.06
CA GLN A 12 15.91 -2.79 26.07
C GLN A 12 17.18 -2.15 25.50
N ILE A 13 17.62 -2.57 24.31
CA ILE A 13 18.79 -1.98 23.64
C ILE A 13 18.53 -0.51 23.29
N THR A 14 17.37 -0.20 22.70
CA THR A 14 17.01 1.19 22.36
C THR A 14 16.86 2.07 23.61
N ALA A 15 16.28 1.55 24.70
CA ALA A 15 16.15 2.27 25.96
C ALA A 15 17.51 2.52 26.63
N ARG A 16 18.44 1.56 26.57
CA ARG A 16 19.83 1.75 27.04
C ARG A 16 20.58 2.77 26.20
N LEU A 17 20.52 2.64 24.86
CA LEU A 17 21.14 3.58 23.93
C LEU A 17 20.60 5.00 24.08
N TYR A 18 19.30 5.16 24.30
CA TYR A 18 18.71 6.46 24.56
C TYR A 18 19.24 7.04 25.88
N LYS A 19 19.20 6.26 26.97
CA LYS A 19 19.62 6.70 28.30
C LYS A 19 21.10 7.08 28.40
N GLU A 20 21.99 6.28 27.81
CA GLU A 20 23.44 6.55 27.81
C GLU A 20 23.81 7.78 26.97
N ASN A 21 23.18 7.99 25.81
CA ASN A 21 23.54 9.10 24.92
C ASN A 21 22.93 10.44 25.35
N THR A 22 21.75 10.46 25.98
CA THR A 22 21.18 11.71 26.53
C THR A 22 21.93 12.23 27.76
N ALA A 23 22.68 11.37 28.46
CA ALA A 23 23.45 11.75 29.65
C ALA A 23 24.81 12.36 29.33
N VAL A 24 25.30 12.20 28.09
CA VAL A 24 26.71 12.49 27.72
C VAL A 24 26.84 13.53 26.61
N VAL A 25 25.78 13.83 25.83
CA VAL A 25 25.94 14.60 24.57
C VAL A 25 25.00 15.81 24.49
N SER A 26 25.59 16.99 24.69
CA SER A 26 24.98 18.31 24.46
C SER A 26 25.53 18.94 23.18
N TYR A 27 25.13 18.44 22.01
CA TYR A 27 25.43 19.06 20.71
C TYR A 27 24.23 19.05 19.75
N ASP A 28 23.94 20.21 19.15
CA ASP A 28 22.81 20.45 18.22
C ASP A 28 22.79 19.51 17.00
N LEU A 29 23.94 18.94 16.61
CA LEU A 29 24.08 18.08 15.43
C LEU A 29 23.93 16.57 15.73
N VAL A 30 24.16 16.14 16.97
CA VAL A 30 24.11 14.72 17.35
C VAL A 30 22.68 14.26 17.64
N ASN A 31 21.85 15.15 18.16
CA ASN A 31 20.44 14.87 18.44
C ASN A 31 19.62 14.42 17.21
N PRO A 32 19.66 15.10 16.04
CA PRO A 32 18.90 14.66 14.87
C PRO A 32 19.43 13.34 14.29
N SER A 33 20.74 13.10 14.32
CA SER A 33 21.32 11.85 13.81
C SER A 33 20.97 10.65 14.69
N LEU A 34 21.00 10.81 16.01
CA LEU A 34 20.53 9.79 16.96
C LEU A 34 19.03 9.49 16.78
N ALA A 35 18.20 10.52 16.63
CA ALA A 35 16.76 10.35 16.40
C ALA A 35 16.49 9.56 15.10
N ASN A 36 17.19 9.91 14.01
CA ASN A 36 17.09 9.19 12.74
C ASN A 36 17.57 7.74 12.85
N ALA A 37 18.66 7.48 13.56
CA ALA A 37 19.18 6.12 13.77
C ALA A 37 18.20 5.24 14.56
N VAL A 38 17.59 5.79 15.61
CA VAL A 38 16.56 5.08 16.39
C VAL A 38 15.34 4.79 15.52
N PHE A 39 14.84 5.78 14.78
CA PHE A 39 13.69 5.61 13.88
C PHE A 39 13.96 4.56 12.79
N MET A 40 15.10 4.65 12.11
CA MET A 40 15.51 3.68 11.08
C MET A 40 15.73 2.29 11.67
N GLY A 41 16.24 2.18 12.90
CA GLY A 41 16.38 0.91 13.60
C GLY A 41 15.03 0.21 13.83
N TRP A 42 14.02 0.95 14.28
CA TRP A 42 12.66 0.43 14.43
C TRP A 42 11.99 0.10 13.09
N LEU A 43 12.20 0.90 12.04
CA LEU A 43 11.74 0.57 10.69
C LEU A 43 12.41 -0.70 10.14
N TYR A 44 13.72 -0.86 10.37
CA TYR A 44 14.44 -2.06 9.99
C TYR A 44 13.91 -3.29 10.74
N LEU A 45 13.66 -3.15 12.05
CA LEU A 45 13.00 -4.19 12.84
C LEU A 45 11.64 -4.57 12.23
N PHE A 46 10.81 -3.59 11.92
CA PHE A 46 9.49 -3.80 11.32
C PHE A 46 9.59 -4.61 10.01
N VAL A 47 10.54 -4.28 9.12
CA VAL A 47 10.76 -5.04 7.88
C VAL A 47 11.34 -6.43 8.17
N MET A 48 12.22 -6.58 9.16
CA MET A 48 12.76 -7.89 9.58
C MET A 48 11.66 -8.82 10.11
N MET A 49 10.58 -8.28 10.68
CA MET A 49 9.43 -9.10 11.11
C MET A 49 8.77 -9.87 9.96
N ARG A 50 9.03 -9.51 8.70
CA ARG A 50 8.62 -10.27 7.50
C ARG A 50 9.11 -11.73 7.50
N ARG A 51 10.20 -12.04 8.22
CA ARG A 51 10.78 -13.39 8.28
C ARG A 51 10.00 -14.35 9.18
N PHE A 52 9.09 -13.87 10.02
CA PHE A 52 8.31 -14.72 10.92
C PHE A 52 6.99 -15.15 10.27
N ASP A 53 6.61 -16.42 10.46
CA ASP A 53 5.44 -17.00 9.80
C ASP A 53 4.10 -16.32 10.13
N ALA A 54 3.86 -15.97 11.39
CA ALA A 54 2.60 -15.39 11.83
C ALA A 54 2.51 -13.88 11.51
N VAL A 55 3.56 -13.11 11.82
CA VAL A 55 3.54 -11.64 11.65
C VAL A 55 3.95 -11.23 10.23
N GLY A 56 4.77 -12.03 9.55
CA GLY A 56 5.34 -11.68 8.27
C GLY A 56 4.32 -11.60 7.13
N LEU A 57 3.22 -12.36 7.21
CA LEU A 57 2.10 -12.23 6.28
C LEU A 57 1.50 -10.81 6.34
N TYR A 58 1.14 -10.35 7.54
CA TYR A 58 0.60 -9.00 7.75
C TYR A 58 1.57 -7.90 7.32
N VAL A 59 2.84 -8.02 7.70
CA VAL A 59 3.87 -7.03 7.30
C VAL A 59 4.03 -7.01 5.78
N SER A 60 3.99 -8.16 5.11
CA SER A 60 4.10 -8.23 3.66
C SER A 60 2.89 -7.64 2.93
N MET A 61 1.67 -7.87 3.44
CA MET A 61 0.45 -7.24 2.92
C MET A 61 0.49 -5.73 3.12
N PHE A 62 0.87 -5.27 4.31
CA PHE A 62 0.98 -3.84 4.62
C PHE A 62 1.97 -3.14 3.69
N LEU A 63 3.16 -3.70 3.45
CA LEU A 63 4.15 -3.09 2.56
C LEU A 63 3.68 -3.06 1.09
N GLU A 64 2.92 -4.06 0.65
CA GLU A 64 2.36 -4.07 -0.71
C GLU A 64 1.27 -2.99 -0.85
N ILE A 65 0.37 -2.87 0.12
CA ILE A 65 -0.65 -1.81 0.18
C ILE A 65 0.00 -0.43 0.30
N LEU A 66 1.02 -0.28 1.16
CA LEU A 66 1.75 0.98 1.30
C LEU A 66 2.37 1.40 -0.03
N LYS A 67 2.90 0.46 -0.81
CA LYS A 67 3.45 0.73 -2.14
C LYS A 67 2.38 1.18 -3.12
N THR A 68 1.19 0.56 -3.13
CA THR A 68 0.08 1.00 -4.00
C THR A 68 -0.39 2.39 -3.60
N LEU A 69 -0.56 2.65 -2.30
CA LEU A 69 -0.92 3.96 -1.76
C LEU A 69 0.10 5.04 -2.15
N LEU A 70 1.41 4.77 -2.05
CA LEU A 70 2.45 5.73 -2.44
C LEU A 70 2.44 6.04 -3.95
N ARG A 71 2.21 5.04 -4.80
CA ARG A 71 2.09 5.25 -6.26
C ARG A 71 0.91 6.16 -6.59
N VAL A 72 -0.23 5.93 -5.94
CA VAL A 72 -1.44 6.72 -6.12
C VAL A 72 -1.20 8.14 -5.62
N LEU A 73 -0.69 8.29 -4.40
CA LEU A 73 -0.35 9.58 -3.80
C LEU A 73 0.60 10.41 -4.69
N PHE A 74 1.55 9.76 -5.36
CA PHE A 74 2.44 10.43 -6.30
C PHE A 74 1.68 11.08 -7.47
N VAL A 75 0.65 10.42 -8.02
CA VAL A 75 -0.20 11.01 -9.07
C VAL A 75 -0.96 12.22 -8.54
N PHE A 76 -1.49 12.14 -7.31
CA PHE A 76 -2.22 13.26 -6.68
C PHE A 76 -1.31 14.37 -6.14
N SER A 77 0.00 14.17 -6.09
CA SER A 77 0.95 15.19 -5.63
C SER A 77 0.88 16.48 -6.44
N ALA A 78 0.58 16.40 -7.74
CA ALA A 78 0.38 17.56 -8.60
C ALA A 78 -0.78 18.46 -8.11
N LEU A 79 -1.89 17.86 -7.64
CA LEU A 79 -3.02 18.59 -7.07
C LEU A 79 -2.65 19.22 -5.72
N ILE A 80 -1.95 18.47 -4.85
CA ILE A 80 -1.50 18.99 -3.55
C ILE A 80 -0.58 20.20 -3.75
N ILE A 81 0.35 20.14 -4.71
CA ILE A 81 1.26 21.24 -5.04
C ILE A 81 0.48 22.44 -5.58
N ALA A 82 -0.50 22.23 -6.47
CA ALA A 82 -1.33 23.31 -7.03
C ALA A 82 -2.09 24.07 -5.93
N PHE A 83 -2.77 23.35 -5.02
CA PHE A 83 -3.47 23.97 -3.89
C PHE A 83 -2.51 24.63 -2.90
N THR A 84 -1.34 24.02 -2.66
CA THR A 84 -0.30 24.60 -1.80
C THR A 84 0.16 25.95 -2.34
N LEU A 85 0.45 26.04 -3.64
CA LEU A 85 0.87 27.28 -4.28
C LEU A 85 -0.24 28.32 -4.28
N ALA A 86 -1.49 27.92 -4.53
CA ALA A 86 -2.64 28.82 -4.47
C ALA A 86 -2.80 29.44 -3.07
N PHE A 87 -2.79 28.63 -2.01
CA PHE A 87 -2.89 29.13 -0.64
C PHE A 87 -1.67 29.95 -0.23
N PHE A 88 -0.47 29.56 -0.64
CA PHE A 88 0.76 30.32 -0.39
C PHE A 88 0.66 31.72 -0.99
N VAL A 89 0.23 31.85 -2.25
CA VAL A 89 0.10 33.15 -2.91
C VAL A 89 -1.00 34.00 -2.27
N LEU A 90 -2.15 33.40 -1.93
CA LEU A 90 -3.29 34.13 -1.36
C LEU A 90 -3.06 34.60 0.09
N LEU A 91 -2.29 33.83 0.88
CA LEU A 91 -2.19 34.01 2.34
C LEU A 91 -0.80 34.42 2.84
N SER A 92 0.23 34.45 1.97
CA SER A 92 1.59 34.85 2.36
C SER A 92 1.65 36.25 2.97
N ASN A 93 0.88 37.19 2.42
CA ASN A 93 0.81 38.58 2.91
C ASN A 93 -0.07 38.75 4.16
N GLY A 94 -0.74 37.68 4.61
CA GLY A 94 -1.71 37.70 5.70
C GLY A 94 -1.15 37.46 7.10
N ASN A 95 0.17 37.50 7.28
CA ASN A 95 0.85 37.12 8.53
C ASN A 95 0.50 35.71 9.04
N HIS A 96 0.05 34.82 8.14
CA HIS A 96 -0.16 33.42 8.48
C HIS A 96 1.19 32.72 8.55
N VAL A 97 1.67 32.43 9.77
CA VAL A 97 2.94 31.70 9.98
C VAL A 97 2.96 30.42 9.15
N MET A 98 1.85 29.69 9.11
CA MET A 98 1.73 28.43 8.37
C MET A 98 1.80 28.59 6.83
N PHE A 99 1.57 29.79 6.30
CA PHE A 99 1.64 30.09 4.86
C PHE A 99 2.79 31.03 4.49
N SER A 100 3.73 31.26 5.40
CA SER A 100 4.86 32.18 5.22
C SER A 100 5.95 31.63 4.30
N THR A 101 6.15 30.31 4.31
CA THR A 101 7.16 29.62 3.50
C THR A 101 6.51 28.47 2.75
N PHE A 102 7.05 28.14 1.58
CA PHE A 102 6.50 27.06 0.76
C PHE A 102 6.44 25.70 1.50
N PRO A 103 7.51 25.22 2.18
CA PRO A 103 7.46 23.93 2.87
C PRO A 103 6.43 23.89 4.00
N LEU A 104 6.26 25.00 4.72
CA LEU A 104 5.29 25.08 5.80
C LEU A 104 3.86 25.14 5.26
N SER A 105 3.65 25.82 4.13
CA SER A 105 2.38 25.86 3.40
C SER A 105 2.01 24.48 2.88
N PHE A 106 3.00 23.73 2.40
CA PHE A 106 2.83 22.35 1.94
C PHE A 106 2.39 21.46 3.10
N VAL A 107 3.09 21.51 4.23
CA VAL A 107 2.71 20.77 5.44
C VAL A 107 1.31 21.17 5.90
N ARG A 108 0.97 22.47 5.90
CA ARG A 108 -0.36 22.95 6.28
C ARG A 108 -1.45 22.44 5.34
N THR A 109 -1.21 22.47 4.03
CA THR A 109 -2.15 21.96 3.02
C THR A 109 -2.33 20.44 3.18
N PHE A 110 -1.25 19.71 3.49
CA PHE A 110 -1.29 18.29 3.80
C PHE A 110 -2.06 17.98 5.09
N THR A 111 -1.89 18.77 6.16
CA THR A 111 -2.70 18.59 7.39
C THR A 111 -4.16 18.94 7.17
N MET A 112 -4.46 19.95 6.34
CA MET A 112 -5.83 20.29 5.97
C MET A 112 -6.48 19.18 5.15
N MET A 113 -5.71 18.49 4.30
CA MET A 113 -6.17 17.30 3.58
C MET A 113 -6.57 16.18 4.54
N LEU A 114 -5.81 15.98 5.62
CA LEU A 114 -6.10 14.99 6.66
C LEU A 114 -7.39 15.25 7.47
N GLY A 115 -8.07 16.37 7.21
CA GLY A 115 -9.30 16.78 7.88
C GLY A 115 -9.07 17.85 8.94
N ASP A 116 -7.83 18.26 9.20
CA ASP A 116 -7.52 19.35 10.12
C ASP A 116 -7.56 20.72 9.41
N LEU A 117 -8.78 21.14 9.05
CA LEU A 117 -8.98 22.40 8.33
C LEU A 117 -8.93 23.64 9.25
N ASP A 118 -9.17 23.47 10.55
CA ASP A 118 -9.26 24.53 11.58
C ASP A 118 -9.84 25.85 11.03
N PHE A 119 -11.03 25.75 10.43
CA PHE A 119 -11.65 26.82 9.65
C PHE A 119 -11.83 28.11 10.46
N MET A 120 -12.24 27.96 11.72
CA MET A 120 -12.55 29.06 12.60
C MET A 120 -11.32 29.94 12.88
N ASN A 121 -10.21 29.34 13.29
CA ASN A 121 -9.00 30.09 13.65
C ASN A 121 -8.15 30.48 12.44
N SER A 122 -8.23 29.72 11.34
CA SER A 122 -7.41 29.95 10.16
C SER A 122 -8.02 30.94 9.19
N PHE A 123 -9.36 30.98 9.06
CA PHE A 123 -10.01 31.77 8.02
C PHE A 123 -11.12 32.70 8.57
N TYR A 124 -12.01 32.19 9.43
CA TYR A 124 -13.17 32.96 9.89
C TYR A 124 -12.82 34.11 10.85
N PHE A 125 -12.12 33.84 11.96
CA PHE A 125 -11.77 34.87 12.94
C PHE A 125 -10.89 35.98 12.33
N PRO A 126 -9.82 35.68 11.55
CA PRO A 126 -9.05 36.71 10.86
C PRO A 126 -9.89 37.58 9.92
N TYR A 127 -10.83 36.99 9.18
CA TYR A 127 -11.74 37.74 8.32
C TYR A 127 -12.71 38.63 9.11
N HIS A 128 -13.32 38.11 10.18
CA HIS A 128 -14.28 38.84 10.99
C HIS A 128 -13.62 40.01 11.76
N CYS A 129 -12.41 39.80 12.29
CA CYS A 129 -11.64 40.86 12.93
C CYS A 129 -11.28 41.98 11.95
N ASP A 130 -10.83 41.62 10.74
CA ASP A 130 -10.49 42.60 9.69
C ASP A 130 -11.73 43.36 9.19
N TYR A 131 -12.87 42.68 9.05
CA TYR A 131 -14.16 43.32 8.74
C TYR A 131 -14.60 44.31 9.83
N MET A 132 -14.46 43.95 11.11
CA MET A 132 -14.78 44.84 12.23
C MET A 132 -13.81 46.02 12.38
N GLU A 133 -12.55 45.86 11.97
CA GLU A 133 -11.54 46.94 11.91
C GLU A 133 -11.88 47.93 10.79
N SER A 134 -12.27 47.43 9.61
CA SER A 134 -12.64 48.25 8.46
C SER A 134 -13.92 49.07 8.66
N ASN A 135 -14.90 48.55 9.42
CA ASN A 135 -16.22 49.17 9.58
C ASN A 135 -16.35 50.18 10.74
N LYS A 136 -15.24 50.65 11.34
CA LYS A 136 -15.28 51.65 12.43
C LYS A 136 -14.69 53.02 12.05
N ARG A 137 -15.61 53.96 11.79
CA ARG A 137 -15.62 55.26 12.47
C ARG A 137 -16.25 55.06 13.85
N THR A 138 -15.83 55.84 14.84
CA THR A 138 -16.28 55.91 16.26
C THR A 138 -15.59 55.01 17.29
N ASP A 139 -14.97 55.72 18.23
CA ASP A 139 -14.53 55.37 19.58
C ASP A 139 -13.51 54.23 19.80
N THR A 140 -12.25 54.60 19.59
CA THR A 140 -11.01 53.91 19.98
C THR A 140 -10.83 53.72 21.51
N ARG A 141 -11.89 53.71 22.31
CA ARG A 141 -11.79 53.52 23.78
C ARG A 141 -12.64 52.38 24.35
N MET A 142 -13.49 51.74 23.56
CA MET A 142 -14.35 50.64 24.03
C MET A 142 -13.95 49.25 23.48
N TYR A 143 -12.64 49.01 23.25
CA TYR A 143 -12.11 47.66 22.94
C TYR A 143 -10.79 47.33 23.65
N ILE A 144 -10.33 48.17 24.59
CA ILE A 144 -9.11 47.90 25.36
C ILE A 144 -9.38 46.90 26.51
N ASN A 145 -10.64 46.69 26.89
CA ASN A 145 -11.02 45.85 28.03
C ASN A 145 -11.67 44.51 27.66
N MET A 146 -11.73 44.14 26.39
CA MET A 146 -12.09 42.78 25.98
C MET A 146 -10.92 42.25 25.18
N GLY A 147 -9.95 41.69 25.93
CA GLY A 147 -8.74 41.00 25.50
C GLY A 147 -8.28 41.28 24.07
N GLU A 148 -7.15 41.98 23.94
CA GLU A 148 -6.32 42.10 22.74
C GLU A 148 -6.71 41.08 21.67
N CYS A 149 -7.17 41.52 20.50
CA CYS A 149 -7.39 40.61 19.37
C CYS A 149 -6.07 39.89 19.09
N LYS A 150 -5.93 38.69 19.65
CA LYS A 150 -4.69 37.90 19.74
C LYS A 150 -4.28 37.29 18.39
N TYR A 151 -4.82 37.82 17.30
CA TYR A 151 -4.68 37.34 15.95
C TYR A 151 -4.16 38.45 15.05
N SER A 152 -2.84 38.57 14.93
CA SER A 152 -2.17 39.46 13.95
C SER A 152 -2.31 38.98 12.49
N ARG A 153 -3.21 38.02 12.23
CA ARG A 153 -3.43 37.39 10.92
C ARG A 153 -4.54 38.14 10.18
N ARG A 154 -4.35 38.39 8.90
CA ARG A 154 -5.34 39.02 8.02
C ARG A 154 -5.52 38.17 6.78
N VAL A 155 -6.68 38.23 6.13
CA VAL A 155 -6.93 37.54 4.87
C VAL A 155 -7.02 38.58 3.76
N PRO A 156 -5.95 38.84 2.98
CA PRO A 156 -5.91 39.94 2.02
C PRO A 156 -6.99 39.88 0.93
N HIS A 157 -7.32 38.66 0.50
CA HIS A 157 -8.31 38.40 -0.55
C HIS A 157 -9.39 37.43 -0.05
N PRO A 158 -10.35 37.88 0.78
CA PRO A 158 -11.26 36.98 1.48
C PRO A 158 -12.12 36.16 0.51
N TYR A 159 -12.71 36.79 -0.52
CA TYR A 159 -13.53 36.09 -1.50
C TYR A 159 -12.76 35.02 -2.29
N ALA A 160 -11.52 35.31 -2.71
CA ALA A 160 -10.67 34.36 -3.42
C ALA A 160 -10.26 33.20 -2.49
N THR A 161 -9.90 33.50 -1.24
CA THR A 161 -9.53 32.50 -0.24
C THR A 161 -10.70 31.57 0.07
N PHE A 162 -11.89 32.10 0.35
CA PHE A 162 -13.07 31.27 0.61
C PHE A 162 -13.44 30.42 -0.60
N THR A 163 -13.34 30.97 -1.82
CA THR A 163 -13.56 30.19 -3.04
C THR A 163 -12.57 29.03 -3.16
N MET A 164 -11.27 29.28 -2.96
CA MET A 164 -10.25 28.24 -2.98
C MET A 164 -10.44 27.19 -1.87
N VAL A 165 -10.86 27.60 -0.67
CA VAL A 165 -11.19 26.68 0.43
C VAL A 165 -12.40 25.81 0.08
N CYS A 166 -13.45 26.38 -0.51
CA CYS A 166 -14.63 25.63 -0.95
C CYS A 166 -14.28 24.60 -2.04
N VAL A 167 -13.49 24.99 -3.04
CA VAL A 167 -13.00 24.06 -4.07
C VAL A 167 -12.16 22.96 -3.41
N PHE A 168 -11.22 23.33 -2.55
CA PHE A 168 -10.38 22.38 -1.82
C PHE A 168 -11.20 21.37 -1.00
N LEU A 169 -12.26 21.81 -0.32
CA LEU A 169 -13.19 20.96 0.43
C LEU A 169 -13.91 19.91 -0.43
N VAL A 170 -14.20 20.21 -1.70
CA VAL A 170 -14.78 19.22 -2.64
C VAL A 170 -13.74 18.20 -3.09
N PHE A 171 -12.48 18.62 -3.26
CA PHE A 171 -11.38 17.73 -3.64
C PHE A 171 -10.90 16.85 -2.48
N ILE A 172 -11.00 17.27 -1.21
CA ILE A 172 -10.57 16.46 -0.05
C ILE A 172 -11.22 15.06 -0.01
N PRO A 173 -12.55 14.90 -0.09
CA PRO A 173 -13.19 13.59 -0.13
C PRO A 173 -12.71 12.74 -1.31
N ILE A 174 -12.52 13.35 -2.49
CA ILE A 174 -12.06 12.66 -3.70
C ILE A 174 -10.62 12.16 -3.54
N VAL A 175 -9.71 13.00 -3.06
CA VAL A 175 -8.28 12.65 -2.99
C VAL A 175 -7.95 11.78 -1.78
N MET A 176 -8.59 12.02 -0.64
CA MET A 176 -8.26 11.32 0.59
C MET A 176 -9.19 10.14 0.86
N VAL A 177 -10.39 10.40 1.34
CA VAL A 177 -11.17 9.36 2.01
C VAL A 177 -11.77 8.38 1.00
N ASN A 178 -12.29 8.87 -0.12
CA ASN A 178 -13.00 8.01 -1.06
C ASN A 178 -12.05 7.17 -1.91
N LEU A 179 -10.91 7.74 -2.31
CA LEU A 179 -9.94 7.02 -3.11
C LEU A 179 -9.02 6.12 -2.28
N LEU A 180 -8.49 6.58 -1.14
CA LEU A 180 -7.57 5.76 -0.34
C LEU A 180 -8.30 4.56 0.28
N ILE A 181 -9.56 4.73 0.72
CA ILE A 181 -10.37 3.62 1.23
C ILE A 181 -10.84 2.74 0.07
N GLY A 182 -11.28 3.32 -1.05
CA GLY A 182 -11.74 2.57 -2.22
C GLY A 182 -10.64 1.68 -2.82
N LEU A 183 -9.41 2.19 -2.92
CA LEU A 183 -8.26 1.43 -3.39
C LEU A 183 -7.77 0.42 -2.36
N ALA A 184 -7.74 0.77 -1.08
CA ALA A 184 -7.31 -0.16 -0.04
C ALA A 184 -8.25 -1.37 0.06
N VAL A 185 -9.56 -1.16 -0.02
CA VAL A 185 -10.56 -2.25 0.04
C VAL A 185 -10.57 -3.08 -1.24
N GLY A 186 -10.33 -2.47 -2.41
CA GLY A 186 -10.19 -3.19 -3.67
C GLY A 186 -8.91 -4.05 -3.73
N ASP A 187 -7.79 -3.51 -3.27
CA ASP A 187 -6.48 -4.16 -3.35
C ASP A 187 -6.27 -5.22 -2.26
N ILE A 188 -6.98 -5.16 -1.11
CA ILE A 188 -6.69 -6.06 0.02
C ILE A 188 -6.90 -7.54 -0.29
N ALA A 189 -7.91 -7.88 -1.10
CA ALA A 189 -8.20 -9.27 -1.46
C ALA A 189 -7.10 -9.86 -2.36
N LEU A 190 -6.62 -9.07 -3.32
CA LEU A 190 -5.52 -9.44 -4.21
C LEU A 190 -4.18 -9.45 -3.47
N ALA A 191 -3.94 -8.46 -2.61
CA ALA A 191 -2.77 -8.40 -1.73
C ALA A 191 -2.71 -9.61 -0.78
N LYS A 192 -3.86 -10.07 -0.24
CA LYS A 192 -3.93 -11.26 0.62
C LYS A 192 -3.52 -12.53 -0.12
N LYS A 193 -4.10 -12.79 -1.30
CA LYS A 193 -3.75 -13.96 -2.13
C LYS A 193 -2.26 -13.93 -2.54
N ASN A 194 -1.76 -12.76 -2.95
CA ASN A 194 -0.36 -12.60 -3.33
C ASN A 194 0.59 -12.75 -2.14
N ALA A 195 0.22 -12.27 -0.95
CA ALA A 195 1.02 -12.39 0.26
C ALA A 195 1.14 -13.85 0.72
N GLN A 196 0.08 -14.65 0.58
CA GLN A 196 0.11 -16.10 0.89
C GLN A 196 1.12 -16.83 0.00
N LEU A 197 1.08 -16.59 -1.31
CA LEU A 197 2.04 -17.16 -2.26
C LEU A 197 3.47 -16.67 -1.99
N LYS A 198 3.63 -15.37 -1.74
CA LYS A 198 4.93 -14.75 -1.43
C LYS A 198 5.53 -15.28 -0.14
N ARG A 199 4.70 -15.59 0.86
CA ARG A 199 5.12 -16.24 2.11
C ARG A 199 5.67 -17.64 1.85
N LEU A 200 4.92 -18.47 1.12
CA LEU A 200 5.37 -19.83 0.81
C LEU A 200 6.67 -19.82 0.01
N SER A 201 6.76 -18.95 -1.00
CA SER A 201 7.98 -18.74 -1.78
C SER A 201 9.16 -18.30 -0.91
N MET A 202 8.95 -17.37 0.02
CA MET A 202 10.00 -16.91 0.93
C MET A 202 10.46 -18.01 1.89
N GLN A 203 9.55 -18.86 2.37
CA GLN A 203 9.89 -20.02 3.19
C GLN A 203 10.76 -21.00 2.41
N VAL A 204 10.33 -21.38 1.20
CA VAL A 204 11.11 -22.28 0.31
C VAL A 204 12.48 -21.68 0.02
N GLN A 205 12.54 -20.41 -0.39
CA GLN A 205 13.81 -19.73 -0.67
C GLN A 205 14.74 -19.71 0.54
N ASN A 206 14.20 -19.46 1.73
CA ASN A 206 15.00 -19.45 2.96
C ASN A 206 15.52 -20.84 3.30
N HIS A 207 14.70 -21.89 3.17
CA HIS A 207 15.14 -23.28 3.34
C HIS A 207 16.22 -23.65 2.32
N THR A 208 16.04 -23.31 1.04
CA THR A 208 17.03 -23.56 -0.02
C THR A 208 18.33 -22.80 0.23
N ASN A 209 18.26 -21.55 0.68
CA ASN A 209 19.45 -20.76 1.02
C ASN A 209 20.19 -21.39 2.21
N ILE A 210 19.47 -21.77 3.26
CA ILE A 210 20.04 -22.43 4.44
C ILE A 210 20.69 -23.77 4.04
N GLU A 211 20.03 -24.57 3.22
CA GLU A 211 20.56 -25.83 2.69
C GLU A 211 21.86 -25.63 1.91
N LYS A 212 21.97 -24.57 1.09
CA LYS A 212 23.20 -24.22 0.37
C LYS A 212 24.36 -23.83 1.29
N PHE A 213 24.09 -23.19 2.43
CA PHE A 213 25.13 -22.77 3.38
C PHE A 213 25.49 -23.86 4.41
N LEU A 214 24.74 -24.95 4.48
CA LEU A 214 24.93 -26.02 5.45
C LEU A 214 25.98 -27.03 4.98
N PRO A 215 26.99 -27.38 5.81
CA PRO A 215 27.94 -28.42 5.47
C PRO A 215 27.25 -29.79 5.32
N ALA A 216 27.70 -30.58 4.34
CA ALA A 216 27.07 -31.85 3.95
C ALA A 216 26.90 -32.84 5.12
N CYS A 217 27.78 -32.79 6.13
CA CYS A 217 27.67 -33.59 7.34
C CYS A 217 26.41 -33.28 8.16
N LEU A 218 26.04 -31.99 8.27
CA LEU A 218 24.84 -31.58 9.00
C LEU A 218 23.58 -31.89 8.18
N LEU A 219 23.66 -31.66 6.86
CA LEU A 219 22.54 -31.92 5.96
C LEU A 219 22.16 -33.41 5.94
N ARG A 220 23.14 -34.31 5.82
CA ARG A 220 22.91 -35.77 5.86
C ARG A 220 22.36 -36.23 7.21
N ARG A 221 22.73 -35.58 8.31
CA ARG A 221 22.29 -35.96 9.66
C ARG A 221 20.87 -35.45 9.97
N VAL A 222 20.47 -34.32 9.40
CA VAL A 222 19.18 -33.66 9.68
C VAL A 222 18.11 -34.03 8.65
N ASN A 223 18.48 -34.33 7.41
CA ASN A 223 17.53 -34.68 6.35
C ASN A 223 16.83 -36.02 6.64
N LYS A 224 15.50 -36.02 6.60
CA LYS A 224 14.66 -37.19 6.81
C LYS A 224 13.72 -37.33 5.62
N ALA A 225 13.81 -38.45 4.89
CA ALA A 225 13.00 -38.69 3.70
C ALA A 225 11.52 -39.03 3.99
N LEU A 226 11.21 -39.45 5.22
CA LEU A 226 9.85 -39.83 5.63
C LEU A 226 9.53 -39.26 7.02
N VAL A 227 8.37 -38.61 7.15
CA VAL A 227 7.79 -38.16 8.42
C VAL A 227 6.38 -38.75 8.52
N ILE A 228 6.11 -39.50 9.60
CA ILE A 228 4.80 -40.09 9.87
C ILE A 228 4.11 -39.23 10.94
N GLU A 229 3.03 -38.53 10.58
CA GLU A 229 2.20 -37.77 11.52
C GLU A 229 1.04 -38.63 12.06
N TYR A 230 0.86 -38.64 13.38
CA TYR A 230 -0.27 -39.30 14.05
C TYR A 230 -1.27 -38.23 14.55
N PRO A 231 -2.38 -37.98 13.84
CA PRO A 231 -3.24 -36.80 14.06
C PRO A 231 -3.91 -36.74 15.44
N ASN A 232 -4.11 -37.87 16.10
CA ASN A 232 -4.79 -37.96 17.40
C ASN A 232 -3.86 -38.12 18.60
N MET A 233 -2.53 -38.11 18.39
CA MET A 233 -1.55 -38.13 19.48
C MET A 233 -0.95 -36.75 19.69
N ASN A 234 -1.59 -35.94 20.53
CA ASN A 234 -1.10 -34.61 20.89
C ASN A 234 0.14 -34.71 21.79
N LYS A 235 1.34 -34.63 21.21
CA LYS A 235 2.58 -34.48 21.97
C LYS A 235 2.89 -32.99 22.15
N ASN A 236 2.88 -32.57 23.43
CA ASN A 236 3.22 -31.27 24.02
C ASN A 236 2.11 -30.21 24.17
N LYS A 237 1.63 -30.08 25.42
CA LYS A 237 0.84 -28.95 25.97
C LYS A 237 1.74 -27.78 26.40
N GLY A 238 2.53 -27.22 25.49
CA GLY A 238 3.41 -26.07 25.79
C GLY A 238 3.10 -24.85 24.92
N PHE A 239 3.78 -23.72 25.16
CA PHE A 239 3.66 -22.47 24.36
C PHE A 239 3.92 -22.69 22.86
N ILE A 240 4.69 -23.73 22.50
CA ILE A 240 4.89 -24.19 21.12
C ILE A 240 3.57 -24.67 20.48
N SER A 241 2.66 -25.28 21.26
CA SER A 241 1.31 -25.64 20.79
C SER A 241 0.41 -24.43 20.59
N PHE A 242 0.65 -23.34 21.33
CA PHE A 242 -0.09 -22.08 21.17
C PHE A 242 0.34 -21.35 19.88
N ILE A 243 1.65 -21.21 19.65
CA ILE A 243 2.17 -20.64 18.40
C ILE A 243 1.85 -21.54 17.20
N SER A 244 1.96 -22.87 17.35
CA SER A 244 1.60 -23.78 16.26
C SER A 244 0.11 -23.79 15.96
N ARG A 245 -0.76 -23.57 16.96
CA ARG A 245 -2.21 -23.33 16.77
C ARG A 245 -2.52 -22.00 16.10
N PHE A 246 -1.91 -20.90 16.55
CA PHE A 246 -2.07 -19.58 15.92
C PHE A 246 -1.62 -19.61 14.45
N SER A 247 -0.51 -20.28 14.14
CA SER A 247 -0.05 -20.53 12.77
C SER A 247 -0.81 -21.64 12.00
N ARG A 248 -1.61 -22.49 12.66
CA ARG A 248 -2.47 -23.50 12.00
C ARG A 248 -3.83 -22.93 11.62
N ASP A 249 -4.35 -21.99 12.38
CA ASP A 249 -5.68 -21.43 12.16
C ASP A 249 -5.75 -20.61 10.87
N GLU A 250 -4.69 -19.85 10.54
CA GLU A 250 -4.57 -19.17 9.24
C GLU A 250 -4.45 -20.15 8.06
N ARG A 251 -3.70 -21.26 8.20
CA ARG A 251 -3.58 -22.29 7.14
C ARG A 251 -4.92 -22.98 6.83
N ASN A 252 -5.79 -23.15 7.82
CA ASN A 252 -7.10 -23.76 7.64
C ASN A 252 -8.12 -22.83 6.97
N GLN A 253 -7.97 -21.51 7.12
CA GLN A 253 -8.79 -20.55 6.39
C GLN A 253 -8.38 -20.49 4.90
N ASP A 254 -7.09 -20.62 4.62
CA ASP A 254 -6.56 -20.58 3.25
C ASP A 254 -6.83 -21.87 2.47
N ALA A 255 -6.83 -23.03 3.14
CA ALA A 255 -7.26 -24.30 2.55
C ALA A 255 -8.76 -24.31 2.17
N ARG A 256 -9.58 -23.43 2.74
CA ARG A 256 -11.00 -23.25 2.36
C ARG A 256 -11.18 -22.21 1.25
N GLN A 257 -10.16 -21.43 0.91
CA GLN A 257 -10.28 -20.26 0.02
C GLN A 257 -9.48 -20.36 -1.29
N VAL A 258 -8.58 -21.33 -1.43
CA VAL A 258 -8.15 -21.77 -2.76
C VAL A 258 -9.32 -22.58 -3.32
N PRO A 259 -10.11 -22.09 -4.30
CA PRO A 259 -10.84 -23.03 -5.12
C PRO A 259 -9.76 -23.93 -5.69
N GLY A 260 -9.75 -25.20 -5.26
CA GLY A 260 -8.97 -26.19 -6.00
C GLY A 260 -9.38 -25.97 -7.44
N VAL A 261 -8.42 -25.66 -8.30
CA VAL A 261 -8.65 -25.88 -9.73
C VAL A 261 -8.78 -27.39 -9.80
N GLU A 262 -10.02 -27.85 -9.64
CA GLU A 262 -10.35 -29.26 -9.68
C GLU A 262 -9.90 -29.72 -11.06
N PHE A 263 -9.16 -30.82 -11.12
CA PHE A 263 -8.65 -31.34 -12.40
C PHE A 263 -9.79 -31.46 -13.43
N ASP A 264 -11.01 -31.68 -12.95
CA ASP A 264 -12.26 -31.68 -13.70
C ASP A 264 -12.59 -30.34 -14.39
N ASP A 265 -12.32 -29.18 -13.78
CA ASP A 265 -12.54 -27.87 -14.42
C ASP A 265 -11.56 -27.64 -15.58
N VAL A 266 -10.31 -28.11 -15.43
CA VAL A 266 -9.29 -28.05 -16.49
C VAL A 266 -9.66 -29.01 -17.63
N VAL A 267 -10.05 -30.24 -17.30
CA VAL A 267 -10.50 -31.23 -18.28
C VAL A 267 -11.72 -30.72 -19.05
N LYS A 268 -12.67 -30.08 -18.37
CA LYS A 268 -13.87 -29.51 -18.99
C LYS A 268 -13.51 -28.35 -19.93
N CYS A 269 -12.58 -27.48 -19.54
CA CYS A 269 -12.11 -26.39 -20.38
C CYS A 269 -11.37 -26.91 -21.64
N VAL A 270 -10.51 -27.91 -21.48
CA VAL A 270 -9.80 -28.56 -22.61
C VAL A 270 -10.77 -29.24 -23.57
N ASN A 271 -11.80 -29.93 -23.06
CA ASN A 271 -12.80 -30.58 -23.89
C ASN A 271 -13.66 -29.57 -24.67
N ASN A 272 -14.02 -28.44 -24.05
CA ASN A 272 -14.76 -27.37 -24.74
C ASN A 272 -13.92 -26.77 -25.88
N VAL A 273 -12.64 -26.45 -25.62
CA VAL A 273 -11.73 -25.92 -26.65
C VAL A 273 -11.52 -26.94 -27.78
N SER A 274 -11.43 -28.24 -27.47
CA SER A 274 -11.34 -29.29 -28.47
C SER A 274 -12.59 -29.35 -29.37
N SER A 275 -13.78 -29.16 -28.78
CA SER A 275 -15.05 -29.08 -29.51
C SER A 275 -15.09 -27.86 -30.44
N ASP A 276 -14.71 -26.68 -29.94
CA ASP A 276 -14.70 -25.43 -30.73
C ASP A 276 -13.73 -25.52 -31.92
N VAL A 277 -12.58 -26.16 -31.73
CA VAL A 277 -11.61 -26.41 -32.81
C VAL A 277 -12.16 -27.38 -33.86
N ALA A 278 -12.94 -28.38 -33.44
CA ALA A 278 -13.59 -29.31 -34.37
C ALA A 278 -14.68 -28.62 -35.21
N GLU A 279 -15.48 -27.75 -34.60
CA GLU A 279 -16.47 -26.93 -35.32
C GLU A 279 -15.81 -25.96 -36.30
N MET A 280 -14.75 -25.28 -35.87
CA MET A 280 -14.00 -24.36 -36.73
C MET A 280 -13.40 -25.09 -37.95
N LYS A 281 -12.89 -26.32 -37.76
CA LYS A 281 -12.38 -27.16 -38.85
C LYS A 281 -13.49 -27.57 -39.84
N SER A 282 -14.68 -27.90 -39.33
CA SER A 282 -15.86 -28.21 -40.16
C SER A 282 -16.27 -26.99 -40.99
N MET A 283 -16.37 -25.82 -40.36
CA MET A 283 -16.75 -24.58 -41.03
C MET A 283 -15.72 -24.15 -42.09
N MET A 284 -14.43 -24.31 -41.79
CA MET A 284 -13.35 -24.06 -42.73
C MET A 284 -13.37 -25.02 -43.93
N SER A 285 -13.69 -26.30 -43.71
CA SER A 285 -13.90 -27.27 -44.79
C SER A 285 -15.07 -26.85 -45.69
N LEU A 286 -16.18 -26.43 -45.08
CA LEU A 286 -17.39 -25.99 -45.80
C LEU A 286 -17.12 -24.71 -46.60
N LEU A 287 -16.39 -23.75 -46.03
CA LEU A 287 -15.91 -22.56 -46.73
C LEU A 287 -14.99 -22.93 -47.89
N CYS A 288 -14.06 -23.87 -47.70
CA CYS A 288 -13.14 -24.32 -48.74
C CYS A 288 -13.91 -25.01 -49.89
N SER A 289 -14.91 -25.85 -49.59
CA SER A 289 -15.81 -26.43 -50.59
C SER A 289 -16.63 -25.37 -51.32
N ARG A 290 -17.16 -24.37 -50.61
CA ARG A 290 -17.91 -23.26 -51.23
C ARG A 290 -17.02 -22.37 -52.10
N LEU A 291 -15.80 -22.10 -51.66
CA LEU A 291 -14.79 -21.39 -52.44
C LEU A 291 -14.43 -22.18 -53.69
N LYS A 292 -14.17 -23.49 -53.60
CA LYS A 292 -13.93 -24.35 -54.79
C LYS A 292 -15.07 -24.29 -55.82
N ILE A 293 -16.32 -24.27 -55.36
CA ILE A 293 -17.51 -24.15 -56.21
C ILE A 293 -17.61 -22.74 -56.84
N GLN A 294 -17.26 -21.68 -56.09
CA GLN A 294 -17.29 -20.30 -56.58
C GLN A 294 -16.10 -19.93 -57.48
N THR A 295 -14.93 -20.53 -57.28
CA THR A 295 -13.71 -20.22 -58.04
C THR A 295 -13.63 -20.94 -59.38
N GLY A 296 -14.59 -21.81 -59.73
CA GLY A 296 -14.75 -22.34 -61.09
C GLY A 296 -13.45 -22.79 -61.74
N ILE A 297 -12.62 -23.55 -61.01
CA ILE A 297 -11.48 -24.22 -61.64
C ILE A 297 -12.02 -25.53 -62.19
N ALA A 298 -12.28 -25.48 -63.49
CA ALA A 298 -12.37 -26.63 -64.36
C ALA A 298 -11.13 -27.52 -64.15
N GLU A 299 -11.36 -28.75 -63.72
CA GLU A 299 -10.50 -29.86 -64.10
C GLU A 299 -11.30 -30.65 -65.14
N ASP A 300 -11.06 -30.34 -66.41
CA ASP A 300 -11.32 -31.30 -67.48
C ASP A 300 -10.21 -32.37 -67.39
N GLU A 301 -10.63 -33.62 -67.20
CA GLU A 301 -9.83 -34.78 -67.59
C GLU A 301 -9.67 -34.78 -69.12
N GLU A 302 -8.44 -34.71 -69.64
CA GLU A 302 -7.92 -35.66 -70.63
C GLU A 302 -6.47 -35.35 -71.07
N ALA A 303 -5.74 -36.44 -71.36
CA ALA A 303 -4.50 -36.53 -72.13
C ALA A 303 -3.15 -36.18 -71.46
N PHE A 304 -2.62 -37.14 -70.68
CA PHE A 304 -1.39 -37.82 -71.10
C PHE A 304 -1.17 -39.12 -70.29
N GLY A 305 -1.71 -40.23 -70.80
CA GLY A 305 -1.12 -41.53 -70.52
C GLY A 305 0.00 -41.79 -71.52
N ILE A 306 1.27 -41.83 -71.07
CA ILE A 306 2.30 -42.65 -71.72
C ILE A 306 3.16 -43.34 -70.65
N SER A 307 3.01 -44.67 -70.68
CA SER A 307 3.90 -45.78 -70.34
C SER A 307 4.49 -45.93 -68.94
N ALA A 308 4.07 -47.03 -68.32
CA ALA A 308 4.92 -47.88 -67.51
C ALA A 308 6.17 -48.34 -68.27
N SER A 309 7.33 -48.25 -67.63
CA SER A 309 8.40 -49.27 -67.57
C SER A 309 9.33 -48.90 -66.42
#